data_AF-A0A7Z9WXA9-F1
#
_entry.id   AF-A0A7Z9WXA9-F1
#
_cell.length_a   1.000
_cell.length_b   1.000
_cell.length_c   1.000
_cell.angle_alpha   90.00
_cell.angle_beta   90.00
_cell.angle_gamma   90.00
#
_symmetry.space_group_name_H-M   'P 1'
#
loop_
_entity.id
_entity.type
_entity.pdbx_description
1 polymer ?
#
loop_
_entity_poly.entity_id
_entity_poly.type
_entity_poly.pdbx_seq_one_letter_code
_entity_poly.pdbx_strand_id
1 'polypeptide(L)'
;DSKGVAHILEHSVLMGSKKYPVKDVFGEINKGGLMTFLNAMTGSDITYYPFATRNFKEYFNIMDVYMDVVLNPLLARSTFEQEGWHYHQESKDSPLQYQGVVYNEMKGAFSDPIRLIFHHIFAGLMPKSTYAHESGGDPKNIPDLSYEEFCEFHKTHYHPSNATFFVYGDADLGDELAYLQNNFLSQFPDKGERAEVLSGEDTKEIIYIEDNYSVDSSDTAKKTFLAVASMVSTVLNREENAAFQIIANILYNSDASPLKNTIITSGLCKDFGGFYLSTSSFKTIMVTYLVGSDPEKRDEFINLYNKTLSQMATDGLGMELILSELNKYEFGVREESCKAQRGLDLIGKALPAFKYGTDPYDS
;
A
#
# COMPACT_ATOMS: atom_id res chain seq x y z
N ASP A 1 -0.88 12.74 -8.92
CA ASP A 1 -0.47 12.17 -10.22
C ASP A 1 0.30 10.87 -9.95
N SER A 2 0.84 10.20 -10.97
CA SER A 2 1.58 8.92 -10.82
C SER A 2 3.11 9.11 -10.93
N LYS A 3 3.63 10.29 -10.56
CA LYS A 3 5.07 10.59 -10.64
C LYS A 3 5.92 9.91 -9.56
N GLY A 4 5.30 9.29 -8.55
CA GLY A 4 6.00 8.58 -7.48
C GLY A 4 6.67 9.48 -6.43
N VAL A 5 6.30 10.76 -6.36
CA VAL A 5 6.99 11.75 -5.50
C VAL A 5 7.04 11.36 -4.02
N ALA A 6 5.96 10.76 -3.48
CA ALA A 6 5.92 10.29 -2.09
C ALA A 6 6.91 9.15 -1.84
N HIS A 7 7.03 8.22 -2.78
CA HIS A 7 7.94 7.09 -2.70
C HIS A 7 9.41 7.52 -2.85
N ILE A 8 9.69 8.42 -3.79
CA ILE A 8 11.03 9.00 -3.96
C ILE A 8 11.44 9.79 -2.71
N LEU A 9 10.51 10.54 -2.10
CA LEU A 9 10.78 11.21 -0.82
C LEU A 9 11.02 10.23 0.31
N GLU A 10 10.27 9.14 0.39
CA GLU A 10 10.47 8.12 1.41
C GLU A 10 11.91 7.61 1.46
N HIS A 11 12.47 7.27 0.30
CA HIS A 11 13.90 6.96 0.16
C HIS A 11 14.80 8.16 0.47
N SER A 12 14.50 9.33 -0.13
CA SER A 12 15.41 10.47 -0.13
C SER A 12 15.59 11.11 1.25
N VAL A 13 14.57 11.10 2.11
CA VAL A 13 14.70 11.67 3.46
C VAL A 13 15.71 10.90 4.30
N LEU A 14 15.86 9.59 4.05
CA LEU A 14 16.80 8.70 4.76
C LEU A 14 18.26 8.91 4.33
N MET A 15 18.50 9.72 3.30
CA MET A 15 19.83 9.98 2.73
C MET A 15 20.53 11.18 3.36
N GLY A 16 20.22 11.47 4.63
CA GLY A 16 20.89 12.50 5.43
C GLY A 16 19.97 13.66 5.82
N SER A 17 20.24 14.20 7.00
CA SER A 17 19.49 15.29 7.60
C SER A 17 20.41 16.39 8.12
N LYS A 18 19.84 17.50 8.61
CA LYS A 18 20.62 18.60 9.19
C LYS A 18 21.46 18.16 10.39
N LYS A 19 20.91 17.33 11.29
CA LYS A 19 21.62 16.81 12.47
C LYS A 19 22.54 15.64 12.11
N TYR A 20 22.17 14.83 11.12
CA TYR A 20 22.90 13.66 10.66
C TYR A 20 23.30 13.79 9.19
N PRO A 21 24.28 14.64 8.85
CA PRO A 21 24.67 14.92 7.46
C PRO A 21 25.62 13.84 6.90
N VAL A 22 25.27 12.57 7.12
CA VAL A 22 25.98 11.41 6.58
C VAL A 22 25.25 10.88 5.35
N LYS A 23 26.01 10.33 4.41
CA LYS A 23 25.44 9.66 3.24
C LYS A 23 24.84 8.33 3.70
N ASP A 24 23.55 8.13 3.48
CA ASP A 24 22.78 6.92 3.86
C ASP A 24 22.71 6.66 5.39
N VAL A 25 21.88 7.45 6.08
CA VAL A 25 21.67 7.32 7.53
C VAL A 25 21.06 5.96 7.89
N PHE A 26 20.13 5.48 7.06
CA PHE A 26 19.44 4.21 7.26
C PHE A 26 20.40 3.01 7.18
N GLY A 27 21.31 3.02 6.19
CA GLY A 27 22.37 2.03 6.07
C GLY A 27 23.33 2.04 7.27
N GLU A 28 23.68 3.21 7.80
CA GLU A 28 24.54 3.29 9.00
C GLU A 28 23.86 2.73 10.26
N ILE A 29 22.56 3.00 10.46
CA ILE A 29 21.80 2.42 11.57
C ILE A 29 21.79 0.88 11.49
N ASN A 30 21.54 0.34 10.29
CA ASN A 30 21.44 -1.11 10.07
C ASN A 30 22.74 -1.89 10.35
N LYS A 31 23.90 -1.23 10.37
CA LYS A 31 25.19 -1.90 10.61
C LYS A 31 25.43 -2.31 12.05
N GLY A 32 24.69 -1.75 13.02
CA GLY A 32 25.05 -1.93 14.44
C GLY A 32 23.92 -1.83 15.46
N GLY A 33 22.67 -1.63 15.05
CA GLY A 33 21.56 -1.54 15.99
C GLY A 33 21.05 -2.90 16.51
N LEU A 34 20.45 -2.88 17.69
CA LEU A 34 19.73 -3.97 18.37
C LEU A 34 18.23 -3.95 18.04
N MET A 35 17.84 -3.21 17.00
CA MET A 35 16.46 -3.02 16.59
C MET A 35 15.86 -4.35 16.18
N THR A 36 14.63 -4.58 16.61
CA THR A 36 13.82 -5.71 16.18
C THR A 36 13.07 -5.43 14.88
N PHE A 37 12.93 -4.14 14.52
CA PHE A 37 12.35 -3.71 13.26
C PHE A 37 12.86 -2.30 12.91
N LEU A 38 13.15 -2.07 11.63
CA LEU A 38 13.53 -0.78 11.09
C LEU A 38 13.09 -0.75 9.63
N ASN A 39 12.18 0.15 9.26
CA ASN A 39 11.76 0.28 7.88
C ASN A 39 11.17 1.66 7.57
N ALA A 40 10.86 1.87 6.31
CA ALA A 40 10.04 2.96 5.80
C ALA A 40 9.20 2.42 4.64
N MET A 41 7.96 2.91 4.50
CA MET A 41 7.00 2.38 3.54
C MET A 41 6.10 3.49 3.02
N THR A 42 5.81 3.42 1.72
CA THR A 42 4.87 4.32 1.05
C THR A 42 3.60 3.55 0.69
N GLY A 43 2.48 3.93 1.32
CA GLY A 43 1.13 3.52 0.93
C GLY A 43 0.55 4.45 -0.15
N SER A 44 -0.73 4.24 -0.50
CA SER A 44 -1.39 5.05 -1.54
C SER A 44 -1.58 6.53 -1.17
N ASP A 45 -1.74 6.81 0.13
CA ASP A 45 -2.12 8.11 0.69
C ASP A 45 -1.34 8.46 1.96
N ILE A 46 -0.28 7.71 2.28
CA ILE A 46 0.53 7.89 3.49
C ILE A 46 1.93 7.34 3.30
N THR A 47 2.91 7.97 3.93
CA THR A 47 4.25 7.42 4.14
C THR A 47 4.47 7.26 5.64
N TYR A 48 4.99 6.11 6.07
CA TYR A 48 5.24 5.85 7.48
C TYR A 48 6.63 5.26 7.71
N TYR A 49 7.25 5.68 8.82
CA TYR A 49 8.62 5.38 9.19
C TYR A 49 8.65 4.66 10.54
N PRO A 50 8.33 3.36 10.59
CA PRO A 50 8.31 2.59 11.83
C PRO A 50 9.69 2.03 12.21
N PHE A 51 9.95 1.98 13.51
CA PHE A 51 11.04 1.22 14.10
C PHE A 51 10.57 0.56 15.40
N ALA A 52 11.25 -0.49 15.83
CA ALA A 52 11.02 -1.15 17.11
C ALA A 52 12.33 -1.68 17.69
N THR A 53 12.54 -1.51 19.00
CA THR A 53 13.68 -2.06 19.72
C THR A 53 13.27 -2.42 21.15
N ARG A 54 14.06 -3.28 21.79
CA ARG A 54 13.90 -3.69 23.19
C ARG A 54 14.85 -2.95 24.14
N ASN A 55 15.59 -1.95 23.64
CA ASN A 55 16.55 -1.17 24.41
C ASN A 55 16.13 0.31 24.47
N PHE A 56 15.87 0.85 25.67
CA PHE A 56 15.40 2.24 25.82
C PHE A 56 16.37 3.28 25.28
N LYS A 57 17.67 3.10 25.47
CA LYS A 57 18.66 4.06 24.97
C LYS A 57 18.65 4.09 23.44
N GLU A 58 18.62 2.92 22.83
CA GLU A 58 18.48 2.83 21.38
C GLU A 58 17.14 3.38 20.90
N TYR A 59 16.05 3.13 21.62
CA TYR A 59 14.71 3.62 21.27
C TYR A 59 14.70 5.15 21.08
N PHE A 60 15.20 5.90 22.07
CA PHE A 60 15.29 7.36 21.97
C PHE A 60 16.32 7.81 20.93
N ASN A 61 17.43 7.08 20.74
CA ASN A 61 18.39 7.40 19.68
C ASN A 61 17.78 7.26 18.28
N ILE A 62 17.04 6.17 18.01
CA ILE A 62 16.40 5.95 16.71
C ILE A 62 15.22 6.91 16.53
N MET A 63 14.44 7.20 17.57
CA MET A 63 13.43 8.27 17.54
C MET A 63 14.04 9.59 17.09
N ASP A 64 15.19 9.97 17.66
CA ASP A 64 15.88 11.20 17.30
C ASP A 64 16.33 11.22 15.83
N VAL A 65 16.91 10.12 15.35
CA VAL A 65 17.34 10.01 13.96
C VAL A 65 16.14 10.07 13.02
N TYR A 66 15.10 9.27 13.25
CA TYR A 66 13.89 9.21 12.42
C TYR A 66 13.17 10.56 12.35
N MET A 67 13.04 11.23 13.49
CA MET A 67 12.43 12.56 13.53
C MET A 67 13.22 13.58 12.73
N ASP A 68 14.57 13.56 12.82
CA ASP A 68 15.38 14.53 12.09
C ASP A 68 15.45 14.25 10.58
N VAL A 69 15.54 12.98 10.16
CA VAL A 69 15.53 12.63 8.72
C VAL A 69 14.19 12.98 8.09
N VAL A 70 13.07 12.74 8.77
CA VAL A 70 11.73 13.04 8.24
C VAL A 70 11.46 14.54 8.18
N LEU A 71 11.75 15.28 9.27
CA LEU A 71 11.38 16.70 9.37
C LEU A 71 12.45 17.66 8.83
N ASN A 72 13.73 17.28 8.88
CA ASN A 72 14.87 18.11 8.50
C ASN A 72 15.82 17.42 7.49
N PRO A 73 15.30 16.79 6.41
CA PRO A 73 16.17 16.17 5.41
C PRO A 73 17.03 17.19 4.67
N LEU A 74 18.15 16.73 4.12
CA LEU A 74 19.00 17.57 3.25
C LEU A 74 18.39 17.80 1.87
N LEU A 75 17.68 16.80 1.34
CA LEU A 75 17.05 16.79 0.01
C LEU A 75 17.98 17.29 -1.12
N ALA A 76 19.27 16.94 -1.08
CA ALA A 76 20.20 17.37 -2.11
C ALA A 76 19.75 16.92 -3.52
N ARG A 77 19.98 17.73 -4.55
CA ARG A 77 19.64 17.36 -5.94
C ARG A 77 20.25 16.03 -6.36
N SER A 78 21.48 15.74 -5.94
CA SER A 78 22.13 14.45 -6.20
C SER A 78 21.40 13.28 -5.54
N THR A 79 20.75 13.48 -4.40
CA THR A 79 19.92 12.47 -3.75
C THR A 79 18.67 12.20 -4.58
N PHE A 80 17.99 13.26 -5.03
CA PHE A 80 16.83 13.15 -5.92
C PHE A 80 17.18 12.39 -7.22
N GLU A 81 18.32 12.72 -7.84
CA GLU A 81 18.79 12.05 -9.06
C GLU A 81 19.12 10.56 -8.82
N GLN A 82 19.77 10.25 -7.69
CA GLN A 82 20.12 8.88 -7.33
C GLN A 82 18.89 8.03 -6.98
N GLU A 83 18.08 8.49 -6.02
CA GLU A 83 16.96 7.73 -5.47
C GLU A 83 15.73 7.78 -6.39
N GLY A 84 15.46 8.92 -7.02
CA GLY A 84 14.34 9.11 -7.94
C GLY A 84 14.64 8.65 -9.35
N TRP A 85 15.12 9.59 -10.16
CA TRP A 85 15.50 9.32 -11.53
C TRP A 85 16.48 10.37 -12.10
N HIS A 86 17.26 9.98 -13.10
CA HIS A 86 18.12 10.85 -13.89
C HIS A 86 18.39 10.24 -15.28
N TYR A 87 18.97 11.05 -16.17
CA TYR A 87 19.54 10.58 -17.43
C TYR A 87 20.93 9.99 -17.19
N HIS A 88 21.13 8.73 -17.54
CA HIS A 88 22.40 8.03 -17.50
C HIS A 88 22.93 7.74 -18.90
N GLN A 89 24.24 7.89 -19.07
CA GLN A 89 24.94 7.52 -20.30
C GLN A 89 26.26 6.84 -19.94
N GLU A 90 26.37 5.53 -20.22
CA GLU A 90 27.55 4.73 -19.83
C GLU A 90 28.84 5.19 -20.53
N SER A 91 28.70 5.59 -21.80
CA SER A 91 29.77 6.17 -22.61
C SER A 91 29.19 7.16 -23.59
N LYS A 92 30.00 8.08 -24.15
CA LYS A 92 29.53 9.12 -25.09
C LYS A 92 28.77 8.57 -26.31
N ASP A 93 29.07 7.34 -26.71
CA ASP A 93 28.45 6.67 -27.86
C ASP A 93 27.26 5.77 -27.46
N SER A 94 27.04 5.56 -26.17
CA SER A 94 25.89 4.78 -25.67
C SER A 94 24.60 5.59 -25.76
N PRO A 95 23.44 4.95 -25.98
CA PRO A 95 22.16 5.64 -25.92
C PRO A 95 21.91 6.17 -24.51
N LEU A 96 21.24 7.33 -24.42
CA LEU A 96 20.78 7.88 -23.15
C LEU A 96 19.69 6.98 -22.56
N GLN A 97 19.77 6.73 -21.26
CA GLN A 97 18.84 5.87 -20.53
C GLN A 97 18.32 6.59 -19.29
N TYR A 98 17.15 6.18 -18.80
CA TYR A 98 16.71 6.55 -17.46
C TYR A 98 17.30 5.58 -16.44
N GLN A 99 17.82 6.11 -15.34
CA GLN A 99 18.23 5.35 -14.16
C GLN A 99 17.78 6.06 -12.88
N GLY A 100 17.73 5.31 -11.78
CA GLY A 100 17.32 5.75 -10.45
C GLY A 100 16.89 4.55 -9.62
N VAL A 101 16.98 4.63 -8.29
CA VAL A 101 16.58 3.51 -7.42
C VAL A 101 15.10 3.21 -7.57
N VAL A 102 14.23 4.17 -7.29
CA VAL A 102 12.77 4.03 -7.38
C VAL A 102 12.32 3.79 -8.82
N TYR A 103 12.92 4.48 -9.80
CA TYR A 103 12.60 4.22 -11.22
C TYR A 103 12.80 2.75 -11.61
N ASN A 104 13.94 2.14 -11.22
CA ASN A 104 14.23 0.74 -11.53
C ASN A 104 13.39 -0.23 -10.70
N GLU A 105 13.14 0.08 -9.42
CA GLU A 105 12.25 -0.68 -8.56
C GLU A 105 10.84 -0.76 -9.17
N MET A 106 10.28 0.38 -9.53
CA MET A 106 8.94 0.46 -10.11
C MET A 106 8.86 -0.20 -11.48
N LYS A 107 9.92 -0.11 -12.29
CA LYS A 107 10.02 -0.89 -13.53
C LYS A 107 9.98 -2.40 -13.27
N GLY A 108 10.63 -2.86 -12.20
CA GLY A 108 10.53 -4.25 -11.73
C GLY A 108 9.12 -4.59 -11.23
N ALA A 109 8.52 -3.72 -10.42
CA ALA A 109 7.18 -3.96 -9.88
C ALA A 109 6.07 -4.00 -10.94
N PHE A 110 6.18 -3.20 -11.99
CA PHE A 110 5.26 -3.20 -13.14
C PHE A 110 5.44 -4.39 -14.08
N SER A 111 6.44 -5.26 -13.84
CA SER A 111 6.54 -6.55 -14.53
C SER A 111 5.54 -7.58 -14.01
N ASP A 112 4.93 -7.35 -12.84
CA ASP A 112 3.83 -8.16 -12.31
C ASP A 112 2.47 -7.66 -12.84
N PRO A 113 1.75 -8.46 -13.65
CA PRO A 113 0.43 -8.08 -14.17
C PRO A 113 -0.61 -7.84 -13.08
N ILE A 114 -0.47 -8.46 -11.91
CA ILE A 114 -1.39 -8.27 -10.79
C ILE A 114 -1.33 -6.81 -10.30
N ARG A 115 -0.14 -6.19 -10.27
CA ARG A 115 -0.01 -4.77 -9.89
C ARG A 115 -0.78 -3.86 -10.85
N LEU A 116 -0.68 -4.10 -12.15
CA LEU A 116 -1.45 -3.38 -13.18
C LEU A 116 -2.95 -3.53 -12.96
N ILE A 117 -3.42 -4.75 -12.66
CA ILE A 117 -4.84 -5.00 -12.35
C ILE A 117 -5.30 -4.15 -11.17
N PHE A 118 -4.55 -4.12 -10.06
CA PHE A 118 -4.91 -3.28 -8.91
C PHE A 118 -4.93 -1.79 -9.27
N HIS A 119 -3.92 -1.29 -9.98
CA HIS A 119 -3.89 0.10 -10.43
C HIS A 119 -5.15 0.47 -11.23
N HIS A 120 -5.52 -0.37 -12.21
CA HIS A 120 -6.72 -0.16 -13.02
C HIS A 120 -8.02 -0.29 -12.22
N ILE A 121 -8.09 -1.19 -11.25
CA ILE A 121 -9.25 -1.35 -10.37
C ILE A 121 -9.49 -0.07 -9.56
N PHE A 122 -8.45 0.48 -8.93
CA PHE A 122 -8.60 1.71 -8.15
C PHE A 122 -8.99 2.89 -9.04
N ALA A 123 -8.34 3.05 -10.20
CA ALA A 123 -8.65 4.11 -11.16
C ALA A 123 -10.07 4.01 -11.73
N GLY A 124 -10.57 2.79 -11.97
CA GLY A 124 -11.92 2.53 -12.47
C GLY A 124 -13.00 2.68 -11.40
N LEU A 125 -12.78 2.20 -10.18
CA LEU A 125 -13.79 2.26 -9.12
C LEU A 125 -13.92 3.65 -8.48
N MET A 126 -12.80 4.38 -8.39
CA MET A 126 -12.72 5.68 -7.71
C MET A 126 -11.95 6.71 -8.57
N PRO A 127 -12.43 7.05 -9.77
CA PRO A 127 -11.79 8.06 -10.60
C PRO A 127 -11.63 9.40 -9.86
N LYS A 128 -10.55 10.13 -10.16
CA LYS A 128 -10.17 11.42 -9.52
C LYS A 128 -9.84 11.33 -8.02
N SER A 129 -9.85 10.13 -7.42
CA SER A 129 -9.36 9.94 -6.06
C SER A 129 -7.83 9.95 -6.01
N THR A 130 -7.27 10.13 -4.82
CA THR A 130 -5.84 9.89 -4.57
C THR A 130 -5.46 8.45 -4.96
N TYR A 131 -6.36 7.49 -4.73
CA TYR A 131 -6.15 6.06 -5.01
C TYR A 131 -6.13 5.72 -6.50
N ALA A 132 -6.65 6.60 -7.38
CA ALA A 132 -6.59 6.40 -8.83
C ALA A 132 -5.17 6.55 -9.40
N HIS A 133 -4.20 6.97 -8.59
CA HIS A 133 -2.81 7.15 -8.97
C HIS A 133 -1.91 6.07 -8.38
N GLU A 134 -0.78 5.80 -9.05
CA GLU A 134 0.26 4.92 -8.52
C GLU A 134 1.22 5.74 -7.64
N SER A 135 1.08 5.63 -6.32
CA SER A 135 1.91 6.39 -5.36
C SER A 135 3.37 5.95 -5.37
N GLY A 136 3.65 4.71 -5.74
CA GLY A 136 5.02 4.22 -5.97
C GLY A 136 5.70 4.86 -7.18
N GLY A 137 4.90 5.36 -8.13
CA GLY A 137 5.31 5.93 -9.41
C GLY A 137 5.13 4.97 -10.59
N ASP A 138 4.42 5.39 -11.64
CA ASP A 138 4.44 4.69 -12.93
C ASP A 138 5.78 5.03 -13.62
N PRO A 139 6.59 4.05 -14.04
CA PRO A 139 7.84 4.30 -14.76
C PRO A 139 7.70 5.23 -15.98
N LYS A 140 6.52 5.31 -16.60
CA LYS A 140 6.23 6.25 -17.70
C LYS A 140 6.11 7.70 -17.23
N ASN A 141 5.75 7.93 -15.97
CA ASN A 141 5.51 9.26 -15.38
C ASN A 141 6.58 9.71 -14.39
N ILE A 142 7.36 8.78 -13.79
CA ILE A 142 8.47 9.13 -12.89
C ILE A 142 9.41 10.17 -13.54
N PRO A 143 9.82 10.05 -14.82
CA PRO A 143 10.67 11.03 -15.48
C PRO A 143 10.06 12.43 -15.67
N ASP A 144 8.76 12.62 -15.39
CA ASP A 144 8.11 13.93 -15.44
C ASP A 144 8.21 14.67 -14.08
N LEU A 145 8.76 14.04 -13.05
CA LEU A 145 8.98 14.67 -11.74
C LEU A 145 10.16 15.62 -11.77
N SER A 146 9.93 16.90 -11.50
CA SER A 146 10.99 17.88 -11.28
C SER A 146 11.49 17.87 -9.84
N TYR A 147 12.73 18.31 -9.64
CA TYR A 147 13.30 18.48 -8.30
C TYR A 147 12.52 19.51 -7.47
N GLU A 148 11.99 20.54 -8.13
CA GLU A 148 11.22 21.60 -7.49
C GLU A 148 9.88 21.06 -6.96
N GLU A 149 9.16 20.26 -7.76
CA GLU A 149 7.95 19.54 -7.31
C GLU A 149 8.26 18.59 -6.15
N PHE A 150 9.38 17.87 -6.21
CA PHE A 150 9.85 16.98 -5.14
C PHE A 150 10.09 17.73 -3.82
N CYS A 151 10.79 18.85 -3.85
CA CYS A 151 11.02 19.69 -2.67
C CYS A 151 9.72 20.30 -2.12
N GLU A 152 8.84 20.79 -3.00
CA GLU A 152 7.57 21.40 -2.59
C GLU A 152 6.63 20.36 -1.97
N PHE A 153 6.65 19.11 -2.46
CA PHE A 153 5.88 18.04 -1.87
C PHE A 153 6.29 17.77 -0.41
N HIS A 154 7.60 17.72 -0.11
CA HIS A 154 8.08 17.58 1.27
C HIS A 154 7.56 18.71 2.15
N LYS A 155 7.79 19.96 1.72
CA LYS A 155 7.37 21.15 2.45
C LYS A 155 5.85 21.18 2.74
N THR A 156 5.05 20.69 1.81
CA THR A 156 3.58 20.63 1.94
C THR A 156 3.12 19.53 2.89
N HIS A 157 3.72 18.33 2.82
CA HIS A 157 3.18 17.14 3.48
C HIS A 157 3.89 16.74 4.78
N TYR A 158 5.14 17.15 4.98
CA TYR A 158 5.99 16.71 6.11
C TYR A 158 5.98 17.68 7.30
N HIS A 159 5.03 18.63 7.33
CA HIS A 159 4.80 19.45 8.52
C HIS A 159 4.22 18.60 9.66
N PRO A 160 4.64 18.75 10.93
CA PRO A 160 4.13 17.94 12.04
C PRO A 160 2.60 18.02 12.26
N SER A 161 1.96 19.13 11.88
CA SER A 161 0.49 19.25 11.90
C SER A 161 -0.23 18.31 10.93
N ASN A 162 0.47 17.79 9.92
CA ASN A 162 -0.02 16.75 9.01
C ASN A 162 0.44 15.33 9.43
N ALA A 163 1.26 15.21 10.47
CA ALA A 163 1.80 13.94 10.93
C ALA A 163 0.92 13.27 12.00
N THR A 164 1.07 11.97 12.15
CA THR A 164 0.54 11.20 13.28
C THR A 164 1.70 10.44 13.93
N PHE A 165 1.91 10.67 15.22
CA PHE A 165 2.93 9.98 16.01
C PHE A 165 2.28 8.81 16.74
N PHE A 166 2.81 7.61 16.54
CA PHE A 166 2.34 6.40 17.19
C PHE A 166 3.47 5.80 18.01
N VAL A 167 3.28 5.73 19.33
CA VAL A 167 4.21 5.13 20.28
C VAL A 167 3.56 3.91 20.92
N TYR A 168 4.34 2.86 21.13
CA TYR A 168 3.86 1.61 21.71
C TYR A 168 5.00 0.95 22.51
N GLY A 169 4.72 0.57 23.74
CA GLY A 169 5.66 -0.12 24.60
C GLY A 169 5.46 0.20 26.08
N ASP A 170 6.51 -0.04 26.85
CA ASP A 170 6.62 0.22 28.29
C ASP A 170 7.53 1.42 28.62
N ALA A 171 7.90 2.22 27.61
CA ALA A 171 8.50 3.53 27.84
C ALA A 171 7.52 4.46 28.57
N ASP A 172 8.07 5.39 29.36
CA ASP A 172 7.23 6.41 29.99
C ASP A 172 6.72 7.40 28.92
N LEU A 173 5.39 7.49 28.80
CA LEU A 173 4.76 8.37 27.80
C LEU A 173 5.07 9.85 28.04
N GLY A 174 5.27 10.26 29.29
CA GLY A 174 5.66 11.63 29.61
C GLY A 174 7.04 11.96 29.05
N ASP A 175 7.99 11.04 29.19
CA ASP A 175 9.34 11.16 28.62
C ASP A 175 9.31 11.18 27.08
N GLU A 176 8.51 10.32 26.44
CA GLU A 176 8.33 10.29 24.98
C GLU A 176 7.78 11.64 24.45
N LEU A 177 6.70 12.13 25.06
CA LEU A 177 6.06 13.38 24.66
C LEU A 177 6.98 14.58 24.90
N ALA A 178 7.67 14.62 26.03
CA ALA A 178 8.65 15.66 26.33
C ALA A 178 9.81 15.63 25.35
N TYR A 179 10.29 14.44 24.96
CA TYR A 179 11.37 14.29 23.97
C TYR A 179 10.97 14.86 22.61
N LEU A 180 9.81 14.46 22.09
CA LEU A 180 9.29 14.95 20.81
C LEU A 180 9.08 16.46 20.83
N GLN A 181 8.45 16.99 21.89
CA GLN A 181 8.16 18.41 22.02
C GLN A 181 9.43 19.26 22.09
N ASN A 182 10.35 18.90 22.98
CA ASN A 182 11.52 19.72 23.26
C ASN A 182 12.55 19.69 22.14
N ASN A 183 12.69 18.56 21.44
CA ASN A 183 13.71 18.40 20.40
C ASN A 183 13.21 18.73 19.00
N PHE A 184 11.92 18.56 18.69
CA PHE A 184 11.40 18.66 17.32
C PHE A 184 10.20 19.59 17.19
N LEU A 185 9.09 19.30 17.89
CA LEU A 185 7.82 19.98 17.62
C LEU A 185 7.83 21.46 17.99
N SER A 186 8.60 21.85 19.01
CA SER A 186 8.79 23.26 19.40
C SER A 186 9.41 24.15 18.32
N GLN A 187 10.04 23.56 17.29
CA GLN A 187 10.60 24.30 16.15
C GLN A 187 9.52 24.72 15.14
N PHE A 188 8.27 24.26 15.31
CA PHE A 188 7.12 24.56 14.45
C PHE A 188 6.08 25.36 15.25
N PRO A 189 6.29 26.68 15.42
CA PRO A 189 5.39 27.51 16.24
C PRO A 189 4.03 27.73 15.57
N ASP A 190 3.97 27.64 14.25
CA ASP A 190 2.77 27.86 13.46
C ASP A 190 2.06 26.55 13.17
N LYS A 191 0.72 26.61 13.15
CA LYS A 191 -0.10 25.46 12.76
C LYS A 191 -0.03 25.29 11.25
N GLY A 192 0.39 24.10 10.80
CA GLY A 192 0.31 23.72 9.40
C GLY A 192 -1.08 23.23 9.01
N GLU A 193 -1.29 23.06 7.71
CA GLU A 193 -2.52 22.48 7.17
C GLU A 193 -2.38 20.96 7.06
N ARG A 194 -3.47 20.24 7.39
CA ARG A 194 -3.53 18.80 7.21
C ARG A 194 -3.93 18.53 5.76
N ALA A 195 -3.17 17.70 5.06
CA ALA A 195 -3.46 17.32 3.69
C ALA A 195 -4.78 16.53 3.64
N GLU A 196 -5.60 16.83 2.64
CA GLU A 196 -6.85 16.12 2.39
C GLU A 196 -6.60 14.91 1.48
N VAL A 197 -7.18 13.76 1.83
CA VAL A 197 -7.21 12.59 0.96
C VAL A 197 -8.43 12.67 0.07
N LEU A 198 -8.21 12.81 -1.24
CA LEU A 198 -9.30 12.96 -2.20
C LEU A 198 -10.01 11.63 -2.39
N SER A 199 -11.30 11.59 -2.03
CA SER A 199 -12.13 10.38 -2.16
C SER A 199 -12.50 10.06 -3.62
N GLY A 200 -12.44 11.04 -4.52
CA GLY A 200 -12.83 10.88 -5.92
C GLY A 200 -14.35 10.77 -6.12
N GLU A 201 -14.74 10.20 -7.26
CA GLU A 201 -16.13 9.98 -7.64
C GLU A 201 -16.48 8.48 -7.59
N ASP A 202 -17.68 8.14 -7.12
CA ASP A 202 -18.17 6.76 -7.14
C ASP A 202 -18.65 6.39 -8.55
N THR A 203 -18.09 5.32 -9.11
CA THR A 203 -18.54 4.74 -10.37
C THR A 203 -19.93 4.10 -10.24
N LYS A 204 -20.86 4.47 -11.13
CA LYS A 204 -22.27 3.99 -11.11
C LYS A 204 -22.59 2.94 -12.18
N GLU A 205 -21.72 2.79 -13.17
CA GLU A 205 -21.90 1.89 -14.30
C GLU A 205 -20.73 0.92 -14.37
N ILE A 206 -20.91 -0.21 -15.06
CA ILE A 206 -19.82 -1.16 -15.26
C ILE A 206 -18.78 -0.52 -16.17
N ILE A 207 -17.55 -0.42 -15.69
CA ILE A 207 -16.41 0.06 -16.47
C ILE A 207 -15.59 -1.14 -16.94
N TYR A 208 -15.32 -1.18 -18.24
CA TYR A 208 -14.42 -2.14 -18.85
C TYR A 208 -13.08 -1.47 -19.13
N ILE A 209 -12.01 -2.06 -18.62
CA ILE A 209 -10.63 -1.61 -18.82
C ILE A 209 -9.87 -2.76 -19.48
N GLU A 210 -9.14 -2.43 -20.55
CA GLU A 210 -8.24 -3.34 -21.24
C GLU A 210 -6.86 -2.71 -21.28
N ASP A 211 -5.84 -3.47 -20.90
CA ASP A 211 -4.44 -3.06 -20.97
C ASP A 211 -3.55 -4.27 -21.27
N ASN A 212 -2.30 -3.99 -21.65
CA ASN A 212 -1.33 -4.99 -22.05
C ASN A 212 -0.08 -4.91 -21.17
N TYR A 213 0.55 -6.07 -20.97
CA TYR A 213 1.81 -6.18 -20.23
C TYR A 213 2.85 -6.93 -21.08
N SER A 214 4.12 -6.75 -20.75
CA SER A 214 5.22 -7.38 -21.50
C SER A 214 5.36 -8.86 -21.17
N VAL A 215 5.60 -9.67 -22.20
CA VAL A 215 5.89 -11.11 -22.10
C VAL A 215 7.13 -11.45 -22.91
N ASP A 216 7.89 -12.45 -22.46
CA ASP A 216 9.16 -12.85 -23.11
C ASP A 216 8.98 -13.60 -24.45
N SER A 217 7.74 -13.83 -24.89
CA SER A 217 7.46 -14.55 -26.14
C SER A 217 6.33 -13.90 -26.92
N SER A 218 6.38 -14.03 -28.25
CA SER A 218 5.28 -13.62 -29.13
C SER A 218 4.00 -14.44 -28.95
N ASP A 219 4.09 -15.66 -28.40
CA ASP A 219 2.91 -16.45 -28.02
C ASP A 219 2.25 -15.88 -26.75
N THR A 220 1.01 -15.42 -26.90
CA THR A 220 0.18 -14.86 -25.84
C THR A 220 -0.96 -15.77 -25.41
N ALA A 221 -1.07 -16.98 -25.99
CA ALA A 221 -2.11 -17.92 -25.64
C ALA A 221 -2.05 -18.29 -24.16
N LYS A 222 -3.21 -18.24 -23.48
CA LYS A 222 -3.33 -18.51 -22.04
C LYS A 222 -2.41 -17.65 -21.18
N LYS A 223 -2.21 -16.39 -21.58
CA LYS A 223 -1.50 -15.35 -20.82
C LYS A 223 -2.39 -14.15 -20.50
N THR A 224 -3.69 -14.24 -20.70
CA THR A 224 -4.61 -13.18 -20.29
C THR A 224 -5.01 -13.36 -18.84
N PHE A 225 -5.00 -12.24 -18.10
CA PHE A 225 -5.66 -12.13 -16.81
C PHE A 225 -7.00 -11.45 -17.02
N LEU A 226 -8.04 -11.95 -16.36
CA LEU A 226 -9.37 -11.35 -16.38
C LEU A 226 -9.79 -11.11 -14.95
N ALA A 227 -10.14 -9.86 -14.60
CA ALA A 227 -10.49 -9.49 -13.23
C ALA A 227 -11.86 -8.84 -13.16
N VAL A 228 -12.56 -9.07 -12.04
CA VAL A 228 -13.79 -8.39 -11.66
C VAL A 228 -13.59 -7.82 -10.27
N ALA A 229 -13.86 -6.52 -10.12
CA ALA A 229 -13.78 -5.84 -8.84
C ALA A 229 -15.07 -5.10 -8.52
N SER A 230 -15.40 -5.00 -7.25
CA SER A 230 -16.59 -4.28 -6.77
C SER A 230 -16.30 -3.60 -5.44
N MET A 231 -16.74 -2.34 -5.31
CA MET A 231 -16.83 -1.68 -4.01
C MET A 231 -17.99 -2.30 -3.23
N VAL A 232 -17.73 -2.73 -2.00
CA VAL A 232 -18.74 -3.46 -1.19
C VAL A 232 -19.11 -2.76 0.10
N SER A 233 -18.23 -1.93 0.66
CA SER A 233 -18.46 -1.18 1.89
C SER A 233 -17.42 -0.06 2.06
N THR A 234 -17.30 0.48 3.27
CA THR A 234 -16.26 1.43 3.68
C THR A 234 -15.53 0.90 4.90
N VAL A 235 -14.32 1.40 5.15
CA VAL A 235 -13.51 1.00 6.32
C VAL A 235 -14.20 1.24 7.66
N LEU A 236 -15.26 2.08 7.70
CA LEU A 236 -16.02 2.40 8.91
C LEU A 236 -17.02 1.31 9.32
N ASN A 237 -17.39 0.41 8.40
CA ASN A 237 -18.41 -0.61 8.65
C ASN A 237 -17.77 -1.92 9.13
N ARG A 238 -17.33 -1.95 10.39
CA ARG A 238 -16.59 -3.08 10.97
C ARG A 238 -17.28 -4.43 10.85
N GLU A 239 -18.59 -4.50 11.13
CA GLU A 239 -19.36 -5.74 11.04
C GLU A 239 -19.44 -6.25 9.59
N GLU A 240 -19.74 -5.36 8.64
CA GLU A 240 -19.74 -5.70 7.21
C GLU A 240 -18.36 -6.14 6.75
N ASN A 241 -17.29 -5.48 7.19
CA ASN A 241 -15.93 -5.83 6.82
C ASN A 241 -15.51 -7.21 7.34
N ALA A 242 -15.90 -7.55 8.57
CA ALA A 242 -15.71 -8.90 9.10
C ALA A 242 -16.50 -9.94 8.28
N ALA A 243 -17.77 -9.64 7.96
CA ALA A 243 -18.60 -10.51 7.14
C ALA A 243 -18.01 -10.71 5.74
N PHE A 244 -17.59 -9.65 5.05
CA PHE A 244 -16.97 -9.72 3.73
C PHE A 244 -15.63 -10.45 3.76
N GLN A 245 -14.84 -10.32 4.82
CA GLN A 245 -13.60 -11.10 4.96
C GLN A 245 -13.87 -12.60 5.03
N ILE A 246 -14.91 -13.01 5.76
CA ILE A 246 -15.34 -14.41 5.85
C ILE A 246 -15.91 -14.88 4.51
N ILE A 247 -16.79 -14.08 3.89
CA ILE A 247 -17.37 -14.39 2.58
C ILE A 247 -16.28 -14.54 1.52
N ALA A 248 -15.30 -13.63 1.47
CA ALA A 248 -14.15 -13.72 0.57
C ALA A 248 -13.41 -15.04 0.72
N ASN A 249 -13.17 -15.47 1.96
CA ASN A 249 -12.51 -16.74 2.23
C ASN A 249 -13.33 -17.94 1.75
N ILE A 250 -14.64 -17.92 1.98
CA ILE A 250 -15.56 -18.95 1.47
C ILE A 250 -15.54 -18.96 -0.05
N LEU A 251 -15.58 -17.81 -0.72
CA LEU A 251 -15.70 -17.71 -2.17
C LEU A 251 -14.44 -18.17 -2.91
N TYR A 252 -13.23 -17.86 -2.44
CA TYR A 252 -12.03 -18.09 -3.24
C TYR A 252 -10.72 -18.39 -2.49
N ASN A 253 -10.66 -18.38 -1.15
CA ASN A 253 -9.40 -18.64 -0.40
C ASN A 253 -9.31 -20.04 0.23
N SER A 254 -10.19 -20.96 -0.14
CA SER A 254 -10.16 -22.36 0.31
C SER A 254 -10.27 -23.32 -0.89
N ASP A 255 -9.71 -24.52 -0.77
CA ASP A 255 -9.90 -25.57 -1.80
C ASP A 255 -11.35 -26.07 -1.84
N ALA A 256 -12.11 -25.86 -0.75
CA ALA A 256 -13.54 -26.13 -0.72
C ALA A 256 -14.38 -24.97 -1.28
N SER A 257 -13.75 -23.87 -1.72
CA SER A 257 -14.45 -22.68 -2.16
C SER A 257 -15.32 -22.95 -3.40
N PRO A 258 -16.66 -22.81 -3.32
CA PRO A 258 -17.57 -23.21 -4.39
C PRO A 258 -17.41 -22.38 -5.66
N LEU A 259 -17.16 -21.07 -5.54
CA LEU A 259 -16.94 -20.21 -6.71
C LEU A 259 -15.62 -20.58 -7.40
N LYS A 260 -14.52 -20.71 -6.65
CA LYS A 260 -13.24 -21.20 -7.19
C LYS A 260 -13.37 -22.54 -7.92
N ASN A 261 -14.01 -23.51 -7.29
CA ASN A 261 -14.20 -24.84 -7.88
C ASN A 261 -15.04 -24.80 -9.17
N THR A 262 -16.10 -23.99 -9.20
CA THR A 262 -16.95 -23.83 -10.38
C THR A 262 -16.18 -23.21 -11.56
N ILE A 263 -15.39 -22.17 -11.29
CA ILE A 263 -14.61 -21.46 -12.30
C ILE A 263 -13.44 -22.31 -12.82
N ILE A 264 -12.71 -23.01 -11.96
CA ILE A 264 -11.59 -23.86 -12.40
C ILE A 264 -12.12 -25.05 -13.22
N THR A 265 -13.23 -25.67 -12.80
CA THR A 265 -13.80 -26.85 -13.49
C THR A 265 -14.38 -26.52 -14.86
N SER A 266 -14.75 -25.26 -15.13
CA SER A 266 -15.24 -24.85 -16.46
C SER A 266 -14.13 -24.77 -17.51
N GLY A 267 -12.86 -24.79 -17.10
CA GLY A 267 -11.71 -24.75 -18.00
C GLY A 267 -11.44 -23.35 -18.60
N LEU A 268 -12.00 -22.29 -18.00
CA LEU A 268 -11.78 -20.91 -18.42
C LEU A 268 -10.36 -20.39 -18.13
N CYS A 269 -9.68 -20.98 -17.15
CA CYS A 269 -8.39 -20.47 -16.66
C CYS A 269 -7.50 -21.62 -16.16
N LYS A 270 -6.22 -21.30 -15.89
CA LYS A 270 -5.31 -22.21 -15.18
C LYS A 270 -5.49 -22.10 -13.67
N ASP A 271 -5.77 -20.90 -13.17
CA ASP A 271 -6.00 -20.64 -11.76
C ASP A 271 -7.00 -19.50 -11.56
N PHE A 272 -7.63 -19.47 -10.39
CA PHE A 272 -8.59 -18.45 -9.97
C PHE A 272 -8.37 -18.09 -8.51
N GLY A 273 -8.35 -16.79 -8.24
CA GLY A 273 -8.17 -16.25 -6.90
C GLY A 273 -8.94 -14.96 -6.70
N GLY A 274 -8.77 -14.39 -5.52
CA GLY A 274 -9.35 -13.11 -5.18
C GLY A 274 -8.72 -12.48 -3.96
N PHE A 275 -9.02 -11.20 -3.78
CA PHE A 275 -8.58 -10.39 -2.66
C PHE A 275 -9.75 -9.62 -2.09
N TYR A 276 -9.83 -9.55 -0.77
CA TYR A 276 -10.66 -8.58 -0.08
C TYR A 276 -9.76 -7.50 0.51
N LEU A 277 -9.91 -6.28 0.01
CA LEU A 277 -9.12 -5.13 0.41
C LEU A 277 -9.91 -4.32 1.44
N SER A 278 -9.59 -4.50 2.71
CA SER A 278 -10.28 -3.87 3.83
C SER A 278 -9.63 -2.58 4.33
N THR A 279 -8.37 -2.30 3.95
CA THR A 279 -7.61 -1.15 4.51
C THR A 279 -6.79 -0.38 3.46
N SER A 280 -6.85 -0.76 2.19
CA SER A 280 -6.07 -0.13 1.12
C SER A 280 -6.58 1.25 0.67
N SER A 281 -7.85 1.57 0.98
CA SER A 281 -8.47 2.87 0.70
C SER A 281 -9.63 3.10 1.66
N PHE A 282 -10.35 4.22 1.54
CA PHE A 282 -11.56 4.46 2.33
C PHE A 282 -12.68 3.45 2.01
N LYS A 283 -12.76 3.02 0.76
CA LYS A 283 -13.71 2.00 0.29
C LYS A 283 -13.09 0.62 0.46
N THR A 284 -13.91 -0.37 0.78
CA THR A 284 -13.48 -1.77 0.78
C THR A 284 -13.88 -2.45 -0.51
N ILE A 285 -12.97 -3.24 -1.08
CA ILE A 285 -13.11 -3.76 -2.45
C ILE A 285 -12.99 -5.29 -2.42
N MET A 286 -13.90 -5.97 -3.08
CA MET A 286 -13.72 -7.39 -3.45
C MET A 286 -13.17 -7.47 -4.87
N VAL A 287 -12.09 -8.22 -5.05
CA VAL A 287 -11.47 -8.49 -6.34
C VAL A 287 -11.44 -9.98 -6.56
N THR A 288 -11.78 -10.44 -7.76
CA THR A 288 -11.52 -11.81 -8.21
C THR A 288 -10.84 -11.76 -9.57
N TYR A 289 -10.00 -12.75 -9.86
CA TYR A 289 -9.24 -12.77 -11.09
C TYR A 289 -8.94 -14.19 -11.57
N LEU A 290 -8.90 -14.35 -12.89
CA LEU A 290 -8.42 -15.52 -13.61
C LEU A 290 -6.96 -15.33 -13.99
N VAL A 291 -6.19 -16.41 -13.87
CA VAL A 291 -4.81 -16.50 -14.39
C VAL A 291 -4.77 -17.52 -15.51
N GLY A 292 -4.17 -17.12 -16.64
CA GLY A 292 -3.92 -18.00 -17.77
C GLY A 292 -5.17 -18.32 -18.60
N SER A 293 -5.94 -17.29 -18.92
CA SER A 293 -7.09 -17.31 -19.83
C SER A 293 -6.72 -16.69 -21.20
N ASP A 294 -7.70 -16.60 -22.09
CA ASP A 294 -7.64 -15.85 -23.35
C ASP A 294 -8.68 -14.71 -23.35
N PRO A 295 -8.52 -13.63 -24.16
CA PRO A 295 -9.40 -12.45 -24.13
C PRO A 295 -10.87 -12.76 -24.44
N GLU A 296 -11.11 -13.60 -25.45
CA GLU A 296 -12.44 -14.08 -25.87
C GLU A 296 -13.23 -14.81 -24.77
N LYS A 297 -12.57 -15.28 -23.69
CA LYS A 297 -13.25 -15.92 -22.56
C LYS A 297 -13.90 -14.94 -21.58
N ARG A 298 -13.70 -13.63 -21.74
CA ARG A 298 -14.22 -12.59 -20.83
C ARG A 298 -15.72 -12.71 -20.58
N ASP A 299 -16.52 -12.74 -21.64
CA ASP A 299 -17.98 -12.72 -21.50
C ASP A 299 -18.50 -14.04 -20.92
N GLU A 300 -17.87 -15.16 -21.26
CA GLU A 300 -18.15 -16.48 -20.66
C GLU A 300 -17.84 -16.47 -19.15
N PHE A 301 -16.71 -15.88 -18.76
CA PHE A 301 -16.32 -15.72 -17.36
C PHE A 301 -17.32 -14.86 -16.59
N ILE A 302 -17.65 -13.65 -17.07
CA ILE A 302 -18.58 -12.74 -16.39
C ILE A 302 -19.95 -13.40 -16.20
N ASN A 303 -20.45 -14.10 -17.22
CA ASN A 303 -21.73 -14.79 -17.15
C ASN A 303 -21.70 -15.93 -16.11
N LEU A 304 -20.66 -16.76 -16.11
CA LEU A 304 -20.51 -17.85 -15.15
C LEU A 304 -20.34 -17.32 -13.72
N TYR A 305 -19.53 -16.28 -13.53
CA TYR A 305 -19.32 -15.60 -12.26
C TYR A 305 -20.63 -15.07 -11.67
N ASN A 306 -21.37 -14.27 -12.45
CA ASN A 306 -22.64 -13.68 -12.00
C ASN A 306 -23.71 -14.74 -11.73
N LYS A 307 -23.82 -15.76 -12.58
CA LYS A 307 -24.74 -16.88 -12.38
C LYS A 307 -24.43 -17.62 -11.08
N THR A 308 -23.16 -17.93 -10.83
CA THR A 308 -22.72 -18.68 -9.65
C THR A 308 -22.99 -17.90 -8.38
N LEU A 309 -22.61 -16.61 -8.34
CA LEU A 309 -22.90 -15.75 -7.19
C LEU A 309 -24.40 -15.57 -6.95
N SER A 310 -25.21 -15.39 -8.00
CA SER A 310 -26.67 -15.27 -7.87
C SER A 310 -27.32 -16.54 -7.31
N GLN A 311 -26.84 -17.72 -7.74
CA GLN A 311 -27.28 -18.99 -7.20
C GLN A 311 -26.92 -19.11 -5.71
N MET A 312 -25.68 -18.79 -5.34
CA MET A 312 -25.22 -18.83 -3.95
C MET A 312 -25.96 -17.83 -3.05
N ALA A 313 -26.31 -16.65 -3.56
CA ALA A 313 -27.11 -15.67 -2.84
C ALA A 313 -28.55 -16.16 -2.60
N THR A 314 -29.10 -16.96 -3.53
CA THR A 314 -30.45 -17.51 -3.45
C THR A 314 -30.51 -18.74 -2.53
N ASP A 315 -29.58 -19.68 -2.72
CA ASP A 315 -29.54 -20.95 -2.00
C ASP A 315 -28.93 -20.81 -0.58
N GLY A 316 -28.17 -19.75 -0.36
CA GLY A 316 -27.36 -19.54 0.83
C GLY A 316 -26.01 -20.25 0.77
N LEU A 317 -25.13 -19.89 1.70
CA LEU A 317 -23.83 -20.54 1.87
C LEU A 317 -23.99 -21.76 2.80
N GLY A 318 -23.22 -22.82 2.53
CA GLY A 318 -23.24 -24.02 3.36
C GLY A 318 -22.83 -23.71 4.81
N MET A 319 -23.65 -24.12 5.78
CA MET A 319 -23.45 -23.78 7.20
C MET A 319 -22.11 -24.30 7.75
N GLU A 320 -21.65 -25.47 7.29
CA GLU A 320 -20.34 -26.01 7.70
C GLU A 320 -19.17 -25.15 7.22
N LEU A 321 -19.26 -24.59 5.99
CA LEU A 321 -18.26 -23.66 5.47
C LEU A 321 -18.25 -22.36 6.26
N ILE A 322 -19.44 -21.81 6.56
CA ILE A 322 -19.57 -20.60 7.39
C ILE A 322 -18.92 -20.83 8.76
N LEU A 323 -19.25 -21.93 9.45
CA LEU A 323 -18.69 -22.23 10.76
C LEU A 323 -17.18 -22.44 10.71
N SER A 324 -16.67 -23.13 9.68
CA SER A 324 -15.23 -23.34 9.49
C SER A 324 -14.49 -22.01 9.34
N GLU A 325 -14.96 -21.13 8.46
CA GLU A 325 -14.30 -19.84 8.23
C GLU A 325 -14.49 -18.86 9.39
N LEU A 326 -15.61 -18.92 10.12
CA LEU A 326 -15.79 -18.19 11.38
C LEU A 326 -14.78 -18.64 12.44
N ASN A 327 -14.60 -19.95 12.63
CA ASN A 327 -13.63 -20.49 13.59
C ASN A 327 -12.20 -20.07 13.22
N LYS A 328 -11.87 -20.10 11.93
CA LYS A 328 -10.57 -19.64 11.42
C LYS A 328 -10.36 -18.15 11.64
N TYR A 329 -11.38 -17.34 11.37
CA TYR A 329 -11.37 -15.89 11.62
C TYR A 329 -11.16 -15.61 13.12
N GLU A 330 -11.95 -16.23 13.99
CA GLU A 330 -11.81 -16.09 15.45
C GLU A 330 -10.41 -16.50 15.94
N PHE A 331 -9.90 -17.63 15.44
CA PHE A 331 -8.56 -18.09 15.77
C PHE A 331 -7.49 -17.06 15.39
N GLY A 332 -7.58 -16.49 14.20
CA GLY A 332 -6.68 -15.42 13.74
C GLY A 332 -6.69 -14.21 14.66
N VAL A 333 -7.88 -13.73 15.06
CA VAL A 333 -8.01 -12.60 16.00
C VAL A 333 -7.35 -12.91 17.36
N ARG A 334 -7.48 -14.14 17.86
CA ARG A 334 -6.83 -14.57 19.12
C ARG A 334 -5.32 -14.62 18.98
N GLU A 335 -4.81 -15.17 17.88
CA GLU A 335 -3.37 -15.30 17.63
C GLU A 335 -2.67 -13.94 17.50
N GLU A 336 -3.33 -12.96 16.88
CA GLU A 336 -2.81 -11.60 16.76
C GLU A 336 -2.47 -10.95 18.12
N SER A 337 -3.17 -11.33 19.18
CA SER A 337 -2.89 -10.82 20.54
C SER A 337 -1.55 -11.30 21.10
N CYS A 338 -0.94 -12.33 20.49
CA CYS A 338 0.28 -12.99 20.94
C CYS A 338 1.51 -12.69 20.07
N LYS A 339 1.38 -11.85 19.03
CA LYS A 339 2.49 -11.53 18.12
C LYS A 339 3.57 -10.69 18.79
N ALA A 340 4.83 -10.99 18.47
CA ALA A 340 5.99 -10.30 19.04
C ALA A 340 6.07 -8.81 18.62
N GLN A 341 5.59 -8.48 17.42
CA GLN A 341 5.61 -7.13 16.84
C GLN A 341 4.25 -6.41 16.95
N ARG A 342 3.59 -6.54 18.10
CA ARG A 342 2.23 -6.04 18.31
C ARG A 342 2.05 -4.54 18.02
N GLY A 343 3.07 -3.71 18.29
CA GLY A 343 3.01 -2.28 17.96
C GLY A 343 2.82 -2.01 16.47
N LEU A 344 3.49 -2.77 15.60
CA LEU A 344 3.39 -2.66 14.15
C LEU A 344 2.02 -3.14 13.64
N ASP A 345 1.46 -4.18 14.25
CA ASP A 345 0.12 -4.65 13.90
C ASP A 345 -0.96 -3.62 14.33
N LEU A 346 -0.81 -3.03 15.52
CA LEU A 346 -1.79 -2.08 16.07
C LEU A 346 -1.82 -0.77 15.29
N ILE A 347 -0.66 -0.23 14.86
CA ILE A 347 -0.66 0.97 14.02
C ILE A 347 -1.39 0.73 12.70
N GLY A 348 -1.21 -0.45 12.07
CA GLY A 348 -1.92 -0.82 10.85
C GLY A 348 -3.45 -0.83 11.03
N LYS A 349 -3.94 -1.27 12.20
CA LYS A 349 -5.36 -1.29 12.55
C LYS A 349 -5.92 0.09 12.89
N ALA A 350 -5.14 0.93 13.57
CA ALA A 350 -5.57 2.27 13.94
C ALA A 350 -5.49 3.27 12.77
N LEU A 351 -4.75 2.92 11.72
CA LEU A 351 -4.46 3.83 10.62
C LEU A 351 -5.71 4.33 9.86
N PRO A 352 -6.72 3.50 9.53
CA PRO A 352 -7.96 4.00 8.94
C PRO A 352 -8.62 5.07 9.82
N ALA A 353 -8.67 4.85 11.14
CA ALA A 353 -9.27 5.82 12.06
C ALA A 353 -8.53 7.15 12.07
N PHE A 354 -7.20 7.12 12.08
CA PHE A 354 -6.39 8.34 12.00
C PHE A 354 -6.57 9.07 10.68
N LYS A 355 -6.70 8.36 9.55
CA LYS A 355 -6.91 8.95 8.23
C LYS A 355 -8.27 9.60 8.10
N TYR A 356 -9.33 8.92 8.55
CA TYR A 356 -10.71 9.34 8.30
C TYR A 356 -11.40 10.01 9.50
N GLY A 357 -10.66 10.28 10.58
CA GLY A 357 -11.14 11.03 11.73
C GLY A 357 -12.17 10.28 12.56
N THR A 358 -12.03 8.96 12.67
CA THR A 358 -12.87 8.12 13.54
C THR A 358 -12.11 7.66 14.77
N ASP A 359 -12.81 7.01 15.70
CA ASP A 359 -12.19 6.44 16.88
C ASP A 359 -11.48 5.11 16.52
N PRO A 360 -10.16 4.95 16.79
CA PRO A 360 -9.44 3.70 16.54
C PRO A 360 -9.92 2.49 17.36
N TYR A 361 -10.78 2.70 18.37
CA TYR A 361 -11.43 1.64 19.14
C TYR A 361 -12.81 1.26 18.57
N ASP A 362 -13.44 2.15 17.81
CA ASP A 362 -14.74 1.91 17.18
C ASP A 362 -14.60 1.42 15.72
N SER A 363 -13.49 1.73 15.05
CA SER A 363 -13.18 1.35 13.66
C SER A 363 -12.75 -0.11 13.49
#